data_AF-A0A238KFS0-F1
#
_entry.id   AF-A0A238KFS0-F1
#
_cell.length_a   1.000
_cell.length_b   1.000
_cell.length_c   1.000
_cell.angle_alpha   90.00
_cell.angle_beta   90.00
_cell.angle_gamma   90.00
#
_symmetry.space_group_name_H-M   'P 1'
#
loop_
_entity.id
_entity.type
_entity.pdbx_description
1 polymer ?
#
loop_
_entity_poly.entity_id
_entity_poly.type
_entity_poly.pdbx_seq_one_letter_code
_entity_poly.pdbx_strand_id
1 'polypeptide(L)'
;MRKVPFQTLPMAVLAEMAVAHGEGATKYGPHNWREGQVIASTYYGAAMRHLCAWVEGEDLDPDSGLSHLTKAMTSLAVLRDAQIQGTAIDDRPRPSPPDLMARLNTKTEEINARLRAAESE
;
A
#
# COMPACT_ATOMS: atom_id res chain seq x y z
N MET A 1 3.18 0.95 27.67
CA MET A 1 4.18 1.71 26.90
C MET A 1 3.81 3.20 26.94
N ARG A 2 4.74 4.14 27.10
CA ARG A 2 4.47 5.61 27.13
C ARG A 2 5.20 6.41 26.03
N LYS A 3 6.19 5.84 25.36
CA LYS A 3 6.97 6.44 24.26
C LYS A 3 6.85 5.58 23.00
N VAL A 4 7.08 6.18 21.84
CA VAL A 4 7.11 5.47 20.54
C VAL A 4 8.24 4.42 20.55
N PRO A 5 7.95 3.13 20.26
CA PRO A 5 8.92 2.04 20.41
C PRO A 5 9.76 1.82 19.13
N PHE A 6 10.58 2.80 18.74
CA PHE A 6 11.38 2.73 17.50
C PHE A 6 12.23 1.46 17.34
N GLN A 7 12.67 0.84 18.43
CA GLN A 7 13.45 -0.39 18.44
C GLN A 7 12.72 -1.62 17.85
N THR A 8 11.40 -1.54 17.63
CA THR A 8 10.63 -2.63 17.00
C THR A 8 10.62 -2.54 15.48
N LEU A 9 11.23 -1.50 14.90
CA LEU A 9 11.24 -1.32 13.45
C LEU A 9 12.31 -2.21 12.78
N PRO A 10 12.00 -2.82 11.63
CA PRO A 10 12.98 -3.55 10.83
C PRO A 10 13.94 -2.57 10.15
N MET A 11 15.09 -2.30 10.77
CA MET A 11 16.04 -1.27 10.32
C MET A 11 16.56 -1.46 8.89
N ALA A 12 16.72 -2.71 8.43
CA ALA A 12 17.13 -3.01 7.05
C ALA A 12 16.09 -2.49 6.03
N VAL A 13 14.80 -2.74 6.28
CA VAL A 13 13.71 -2.28 5.42
C VAL A 13 13.60 -0.75 5.44
N LEU A 14 13.80 -0.12 6.60
CA LEU A 14 13.86 1.34 6.67
C LEU A 14 15.02 1.93 5.86
N ALA A 15 16.18 1.27 5.84
CA ALA A 15 17.31 1.69 5.03
C ALA A 15 17.00 1.58 3.52
N GLU A 16 16.34 0.50 3.08
CA GLU A 16 15.86 0.38 1.69
C GLU A 16 14.89 1.50 1.31
N MET A 17 13.90 1.79 2.17
CA MET A 17 12.99 2.91 1.96
C MET A 17 13.73 4.26 1.93
N ALA A 18 14.77 4.43 2.73
CA ALA A 18 15.59 5.65 2.69
C ALA A 18 16.28 5.82 1.34
N VAL A 19 16.78 4.74 0.72
CA VAL A 19 17.34 4.78 -0.65
C VAL A 19 16.25 5.15 -1.66
N ALA A 20 15.08 4.51 -1.59
CA ALA A 20 13.96 4.81 -2.49
C ALA A 20 13.46 6.26 -2.36
N HIS A 21 13.38 6.79 -1.13
CA HIS A 21 13.08 8.21 -0.89
C HIS A 21 14.20 9.12 -1.38
N GLY A 22 15.47 8.71 -1.28
CA GLY A 22 16.62 9.44 -1.82
C GLY A 22 16.57 9.57 -3.34
N GLU A 23 16.15 8.51 -4.04
CA GLU A 23 15.87 8.55 -5.48
C GLU A 23 14.81 9.61 -5.82
N GLY A 24 13.67 9.59 -5.09
CA GLY A 24 12.62 10.59 -5.25
C GLY A 24 13.08 12.01 -4.92
N ALA A 25 13.86 12.18 -3.86
CA ALA A 25 14.42 13.46 -3.45
C ALA A 25 15.39 14.02 -4.50
N THR A 26 16.15 13.16 -5.18
CA THR A 26 17.04 13.57 -6.28
C THR A 26 16.23 14.08 -7.48
N LYS A 27 15.09 13.45 -7.76
CA LYS A 27 14.22 13.81 -8.90
C LYS A 27 13.37 15.07 -8.63
N TYR A 28 12.85 15.22 -7.42
CA TYR A 28 11.78 16.18 -7.13
C TYR A 28 12.03 17.07 -5.91
N GLY A 29 13.20 16.96 -5.29
CA GLY A 29 13.50 17.59 -4.01
C GLY A 29 13.01 16.77 -2.82
N PRO A 30 13.71 16.83 -1.67
CA PRO A 30 13.33 16.09 -0.47
C PRO A 30 12.02 16.63 0.11
N HIS A 31 11.14 15.74 0.58
CA HIS A 31 9.88 16.08 1.26
C HIS A 31 8.92 16.98 0.47
N ASN A 32 9.05 17.06 -0.85
CA ASN A 32 8.20 17.91 -1.69
C ASN A 32 6.68 17.63 -1.53
N TRP A 33 6.31 16.40 -1.15
CA TRP A 33 4.95 15.99 -0.85
C TRP A 33 4.31 16.68 0.37
N ARG A 34 5.11 17.34 1.22
CA ARG A 34 4.62 18.16 2.35
C ARG A 34 4.21 19.56 1.97
N GLU A 35 4.56 20.01 0.77
CA GLU A 35 4.22 21.34 0.25
C GLU A 35 3.35 21.25 -1.01
N GLY A 36 3.52 20.19 -1.80
CA GLY A 36 2.75 19.92 -3.01
C GLY A 36 1.45 19.16 -2.78
N GLN A 37 0.60 19.12 -3.79
CA GLN A 37 -0.65 18.36 -3.78
C GLN A 37 -0.40 16.87 -4.06
N VAL A 38 -0.79 16.00 -3.13
CA VAL A 38 -0.62 14.55 -3.24
C VAL A 38 -1.96 13.87 -3.53
N ILE A 39 -2.17 13.41 -4.75
CA ILE A 39 -3.43 12.77 -5.16
C ILE A 39 -3.43 11.31 -4.69
N ALA A 40 -4.40 10.92 -3.86
CA ALA A 40 -4.45 9.60 -3.23
C ALA A 40 -4.49 8.45 -4.24
N SER A 41 -5.31 8.56 -5.30
CA SER A 41 -5.40 7.55 -6.35
C SER A 41 -4.08 7.31 -7.09
N THR A 42 -3.26 8.35 -7.25
CA THR A 42 -1.96 8.26 -7.94
C THR A 42 -0.99 7.39 -7.16
N TYR A 43 -0.85 7.62 -5.85
CA TYR A 43 0.04 6.85 -4.99
C TYR A 43 -0.52 5.45 -4.69
N TYR A 44 -1.84 5.30 -4.61
CA TYR A 44 -2.49 3.97 -4.58
C TYR A 44 -2.16 3.17 -5.83
N GLY A 45 -2.33 3.75 -7.02
CA GLY A 45 -2.03 3.08 -8.28
C GLY A 45 -0.55 2.74 -8.43
N ALA A 46 0.35 3.61 -7.97
CA ALA A 46 1.79 3.34 -7.93
C ALA A 46 2.13 2.14 -7.04
N ALA A 47 1.62 2.11 -5.80
CA ALA A 47 1.82 0.98 -4.90
C ALA A 47 1.24 -0.32 -5.49
N MET A 48 0.04 -0.26 -6.06
CA MET A 48 -0.60 -1.43 -6.67
C MET A 48 0.23 -2.01 -7.82
N ARG A 49 0.79 -1.18 -8.71
CA ARG A 49 1.64 -1.69 -9.80
C ARG A 49 2.86 -2.44 -9.30
N HIS A 50 3.53 -1.96 -8.25
CA HIS A 50 4.64 -2.69 -7.67
C HIS A 50 4.18 -4.00 -6.99
N LEU A 51 3.04 -4.00 -6.29
CA LEU A 51 2.49 -5.22 -5.71
C LEU A 51 2.08 -6.25 -6.78
N CYS A 52 1.52 -5.79 -7.90
CA CYS A 52 1.19 -6.66 -9.04
C CYS A 52 2.45 -7.25 -9.68
N ALA A 53 3.50 -6.46 -9.92
CA ALA A 53 4.76 -6.98 -10.45
C ALA A 53 5.36 -8.06 -9.51
N TRP A 54 5.35 -7.80 -8.21
CA TRP A 54 5.82 -8.74 -7.21
C TRP A 54 5.02 -10.06 -7.20
N VAL A 55 3.68 -9.99 -7.23
CA VAL A 55 2.87 -11.22 -7.22
C VAL A 55 3.02 -12.04 -8.51
N GLU A 56 3.35 -11.38 -9.62
CA GLU A 56 3.65 -12.02 -10.90
C GLU A 56 5.11 -12.53 -11.00
N GLY A 57 5.90 -12.39 -9.93
CA GLY A 57 7.24 -12.99 -9.81
C GLY A 57 8.41 -12.06 -10.17
N GLU A 58 8.18 -10.75 -10.33
CA GLU A 58 9.24 -9.75 -10.48
C GLU A 58 9.63 -9.20 -9.10
N ASP A 59 10.80 -9.58 -8.59
CA ASP A 59 11.25 -9.17 -7.26
C ASP A 59 11.78 -7.73 -7.21
N LEU A 60 12.47 -7.31 -8.27
CA LEU A 60 13.18 -6.04 -8.35
C LEU A 60 12.58 -5.11 -9.40
N ASP A 61 12.33 -3.87 -9.01
CA ASP A 61 11.92 -2.80 -9.88
C ASP A 61 13.01 -2.51 -10.92
N PRO A 62 12.73 -2.62 -12.23
CA PRO A 62 13.75 -2.55 -13.28
C PRO A 62 14.44 -1.18 -13.38
N ASP A 63 13.75 -0.11 -12.95
CA ASP A 63 14.29 1.25 -13.00
C ASP A 63 15.29 1.55 -11.87
N SER A 64 15.04 1.03 -10.68
CA SER A 64 15.83 1.32 -9.47
C SER A 64 16.70 0.17 -8.98
N GLY A 65 16.41 -1.07 -9.38
CA GLY A 65 17.00 -2.28 -8.84
C GLY A 65 16.61 -2.58 -7.39
N LEU A 66 15.63 -1.86 -6.83
CA LEU A 66 15.13 -2.06 -5.47
C LEU A 66 13.95 -3.04 -5.46
N SER A 67 13.67 -3.66 -4.31
CA SER A 67 12.50 -4.52 -4.19
C SER A 67 11.19 -3.78 -4.52
N HIS A 68 10.31 -4.41 -5.29
CA HIS A 68 8.96 -3.91 -5.53
C HIS A 68 8.20 -3.62 -4.23
N LEU A 69 8.40 -4.44 -3.18
CA LEU A 69 7.79 -4.20 -1.87
C LEU A 69 8.29 -2.89 -1.24
N THR A 70 9.58 -2.59 -1.36
CA THR A 70 10.17 -1.33 -0.90
C THR A 70 9.60 -0.13 -1.64
N LYS A 71 9.40 -0.24 -2.96
CA LYS A 71 8.80 0.84 -3.76
C LYS A 71 7.31 1.04 -3.42
N ALA A 72 6.57 -0.03 -3.17
CA ALA A 72 5.19 0.05 -2.69
C ALA A 72 5.10 0.73 -1.31
N MET A 73 5.94 0.31 -0.34
CA MET A 73 6.00 0.93 0.99
C MET A 73 6.36 2.41 0.92
N THR A 74 7.33 2.78 0.07
CA THR A 74 7.75 4.17 -0.13
C THR A 74 6.60 5.02 -0.69
N SER A 75 5.85 4.49 -1.66
CA SER A 75 4.65 5.16 -2.21
C SER A 75 3.59 5.39 -1.11
N LEU A 76 3.33 4.39 -0.28
CA LEU A 76 2.38 4.51 0.84
C LEU A 76 2.87 5.44 1.94
N ALA A 77 4.18 5.48 2.21
CA ALA A 77 4.78 6.38 3.19
C ALA A 77 4.61 7.84 2.79
N VAL A 78 4.85 8.18 1.51
CA VAL A 78 4.59 9.52 0.96
C VAL A 78 3.12 9.91 1.13
N LEU A 79 2.19 9.05 0.71
CA LEU A 79 0.76 9.33 0.86
C LEU A 79 0.35 9.51 2.32
N ARG A 80 0.85 8.65 3.22
CA ARG A 80 0.52 8.72 4.65
C ARG A 80 1.07 9.99 5.29
N ASP A 81 2.29 10.38 4.96
CA ASP A 81 2.88 11.61 5.46
C ASP A 81 2.13 12.85 4.93
N ALA A 82 1.75 12.87 3.65
CA ALA A 82 0.92 13.92 3.08
C ALA A 82 -0.45 14.05 3.77
N GLN A 83 -1.08 12.94 4.16
CA GLN A 83 -2.30 12.97 4.97
C GLN A 83 -2.07 13.59 6.35
N ILE A 84 -0.92 13.32 6.98
CA ILE A 84 -0.56 13.90 8.27
C ILE A 84 -0.31 15.41 8.13
N GLN A 85 0.29 15.85 7.03
CA GLN A 85 0.56 17.27 6.76
C GLN A 85 -0.64 18.03 6.18
N GLY A 86 -1.74 17.34 5.82
CA GLY A 86 -2.91 17.97 5.22
C GLY A 86 -2.74 18.35 3.74
N THR A 87 -1.73 17.80 3.06
CA THR A 87 -1.46 18.04 1.63
C THR A 87 -2.01 16.94 0.71
N ALA A 88 -2.54 15.87 1.27
CA ALA A 88 -3.20 14.82 0.51
C ALA A 88 -4.59 15.26 0.01
N ILE A 89 -4.83 15.06 -1.28
CA ILE A 89 -6.14 15.16 -1.93
C ILE A 89 -6.76 13.77 -1.94
N ASP A 90 -7.84 13.62 -1.21
CA ASP A 90 -8.63 12.40 -1.19
C ASP A 90 -9.61 12.38 -2.37
N ASP A 91 -9.21 11.73 -3.45
CA ASP A 91 -10.01 11.53 -4.67
C ASP A 91 -10.53 10.09 -4.78
N ARG A 92 -10.61 9.36 -3.66
CA ARG A 92 -11.15 8.00 -3.64
C ARG A 92 -12.62 8.01 -4.07
N PRO A 93 -13.09 6.96 -4.78
CA PRO A 93 -14.50 6.83 -5.12
C PRO A 93 -15.37 6.77 -3.85
N ARG A 94 -16.65 7.09 -4.00
CA ARG A 94 -17.62 6.95 -2.89
C ARG A 94 -17.55 5.53 -2.32
N PRO A 95 -17.49 5.37 -1.00
CA PRO A 95 -17.35 4.05 -0.40
C PRO A 95 -18.58 3.21 -0.70
N SER A 96 -18.35 1.91 -0.93
CA SER A 96 -19.41 0.90 -0.89
C SER A 96 -20.06 0.84 0.50
N PRO A 97 -21.26 0.22 0.63
CA PRO A 97 -21.89 0.00 1.93
C PRO A 97 -20.93 -0.67 2.93
N PRO A 98 -20.84 -0.20 4.19
CA PRO A 98 -19.88 -0.70 5.18
C PRO A 98 -20.00 -2.21 5.48
N ASP A 99 -21.19 -2.78 5.29
CA ASP A 99 -21.55 -4.17 5.55
C ASP A 99 -21.31 -5.11 4.35
N LEU A 100 -20.89 -4.58 3.19
CA LEU A 100 -20.78 -5.35 1.95
C LEU A 100 -19.90 -6.60 2.10
N MET A 101 -18.69 -6.45 2.66
CA MET A 101 -17.75 -7.57 2.80
C MET A 101 -18.29 -8.65 3.75
N ALA A 102 -18.94 -8.26 4.85
CA ALA A 102 -19.55 -9.21 5.77
C ALA A 102 -20.63 -10.04 5.08
N ARG A 103 -21.50 -9.38 4.31
CA ARG A 103 -22.55 -10.05 3.51
C ARG A 103 -21.97 -11.02 2.47
N LEU A 104 -20.91 -10.62 1.77
CA LEU A 104 -20.25 -11.48 0.79
C LEU A 104 -19.59 -12.71 1.43
N ASN A 105 -18.95 -12.54 2.60
CA ASN A 105 -18.37 -13.66 3.35
C ASN A 105 -19.44 -14.67 3.78
N THR A 106 -20.54 -14.20 4.37
CA THR A 106 -21.69 -15.07 4.71
C THR A 106 -22.19 -15.80 3.47
N LYS A 107 -22.28 -15.11 2.32
CA LYS A 107 -22.72 -15.75 1.08
C LYS A 107 -21.76 -16.85 0.59
N THR A 108 -20.46 -16.62 0.70
CA THR A 108 -19.45 -17.63 0.37
C THR A 108 -19.56 -18.85 1.29
N GLU A 109 -19.81 -18.66 2.59
CA GLU A 109 -20.04 -19.76 3.54
C GLU A 109 -21.27 -20.59 3.18
N GLU A 110 -22.41 -19.95 2.85
CA GLU A 110 -23.63 -20.63 2.39
C GLU A 110 -23.37 -21.48 1.13
N ILE A 111 -22.65 -20.92 0.15
CA ILE A 111 -22.32 -21.62 -1.10
C ILE A 111 -21.45 -22.85 -0.81
N ASN A 112 -20.40 -22.67 0.00
CA ASN A 112 -19.50 -23.76 0.36
C ASN A 112 -20.21 -24.88 1.13
N ALA A 113 -21.12 -24.53 2.04
CA ALA A 113 -21.93 -25.51 2.76
C ALA A 113 -22.81 -26.33 1.81
N ARG A 114 -23.45 -25.67 0.83
CA ARG A 114 -24.28 -26.33 -0.18
C ARG A 114 -23.49 -27.29 -1.07
N LEU A 115 -22.31 -26.85 -1.54
CA LEU A 115 -21.46 -27.67 -2.41
C LEU A 115 -20.96 -28.93 -1.69
N ARG A 116 -20.51 -28.79 -0.44
CA ARG A 116 -20.06 -29.94 0.38
C ARG A 116 -21.18 -30.95 0.65
N ALA A 117 -22.40 -30.49 0.86
CA ALA A 117 -23.55 -31.38 1.05
C ALA A 117 -23.88 -32.18 -0.22
N ALA A 118 -23.71 -31.58 -1.40
CA ALA A 118 -23.93 -32.25 -2.68
C ALA A 118 -22.81 -33.24 -3.08
N GLU A 119 -21.60 -33.08 -2.54
CA GLU A 119 -20.50 -34.04 -2.72
C GLU A 119 -20.60 -35.27 -1.80
N SER A 120 -21.47 -35.20 -0.78
CA SER A 120 -21.71 -36.29 0.18
C SER A 120 -22.93 -37.17 -0.14
N GLU A 121 -23.65 -36.87 -1.22
CA GLU A 121 -24.72 -37.71 -1.82
C GLU A 121 -24.20 -38.48 -3.03
#